data_AF-E9H2N4-F1
#
_entry.id   AF-E9H2N4-F1
#
_cell.length_a   1.000
_cell.length_b   1.000
_cell.length_c   1.000
_cell.angle_alpha   90.00
_cell.angle_beta   90.00
_cell.angle_gamma   90.00
#
_symmetry.space_group_name_H-M   'P 1'
#
loop_
_entity.id
_entity.type
_entity.pdbx_description
1 polymer ?
#
loop_
_entity_poly.entity_id
_entity_poly.type
_entity_poly.pdbx_seq_one_letter_code
_entity_poly.pdbx_strand_id
1 'polypeptide(L)'
;MDNSRTKPDLIPETSVPEERDEERNWRSVVIMGLERKIDLKVIEPYKKVLSHGGYQGNDCQTAVIVFSACFLPDRSRVDYDYVMEHLFLYVLTTLDQLVAEDYVLIYFHGATPKTCIPRFSWVKNCYQMIDRRLRKNLKRLYLVHPTLWLKAAVLMCRPFISTKFSRKIVYIPNLPSLSAELPMDHVCIPDRVKQLEFSLMIQDIKRRKGLR
;
A
#
# COMPACT_ATOMS: atom_id res chain seq x y z
N MET A 1 -40.92 -28.51 -53.25
CA MET A 1 -41.36 -27.99 -51.95
C MET A 1 -40.72 -28.89 -50.91
N ASP A 2 -39.41 -28.78 -50.73
CA ASP A 2 -38.73 -27.88 -49.78
C ASP A 2 -39.15 -28.15 -48.33
N ASN A 3 -38.25 -28.74 -47.54
CA ASN A 3 -37.92 -28.23 -46.21
C ASN A 3 -36.65 -28.91 -45.67
N SER A 4 -35.48 -28.41 -46.08
CA SER A 4 -34.23 -28.71 -45.40
C SER A 4 -34.22 -28.01 -44.03
N ARG A 5 -34.57 -28.74 -42.95
CA ARG A 5 -34.38 -28.25 -41.58
C ARG A 5 -32.91 -28.35 -41.20
N THR A 6 -32.19 -27.24 -41.34
CA THR A 6 -30.90 -26.98 -40.74
C THR A 6 -31.04 -27.13 -39.21
N LYS A 7 -30.27 -28.03 -38.59
CA LYS A 7 -30.11 -28.04 -37.14
C LYS A 7 -29.40 -26.74 -36.74
N PRO A 8 -29.89 -25.97 -35.75
CA PRO A 8 -29.13 -24.84 -35.26
C PRO A 8 -27.85 -25.36 -34.60
N ASP A 9 -26.71 -24.80 -35.00
CA ASP A 9 -25.42 -25.03 -34.36
C ASP A 9 -25.55 -24.66 -32.88
N LEU A 10 -25.46 -25.67 -32.02
CA LEU A 10 -25.41 -25.48 -30.57
C LEU A 10 -24.09 -24.76 -30.26
N ILE A 11 -24.20 -23.52 -29.82
CA ILE A 11 -23.09 -22.78 -29.21
C ILE A 11 -22.61 -23.65 -28.04
N PRO A 12 -21.31 -23.95 -27.90
CA PRO A 12 -20.81 -24.67 -26.74
C PRO A 12 -21.20 -23.89 -25.48
N GLU A 13 -22.03 -24.50 -24.61
CA GLU A 13 -22.22 -24.00 -23.25
C GLU A 13 -20.89 -24.16 -22.52
N THR A 14 -20.06 -23.11 -22.57
CA THR A 14 -18.93 -22.95 -21.66
C THR A 14 -19.48 -23.02 -20.25
N SER A 15 -18.87 -23.88 -19.44
CA SER A 15 -19.36 -24.12 -18.10
C SER A 15 -19.16 -22.85 -17.26
N VAL A 16 -20.19 -22.43 -16.51
CA VAL A 16 -20.19 -21.24 -15.62
C VAL A 16 -18.93 -21.05 -14.74
N PRO A 17 -18.18 -22.10 -14.33
CA PRO A 17 -16.89 -21.92 -13.66
C PRO A 17 -15.79 -21.31 -14.54
N GLU A 18 -15.73 -21.66 -15.84
CA GLU A 18 -14.70 -21.22 -16.79
C GLU A 18 -14.86 -19.72 -17.13
N GLU A 19 -16.09 -19.23 -17.29
CA GLU A 19 -16.37 -17.81 -17.53
C GLU A 19 -16.02 -16.91 -16.32
N ARG A 20 -16.12 -17.43 -15.10
CA ARG A 20 -15.74 -16.70 -13.86
C ARG A 20 -14.24 -16.51 -13.71
N ASP A 21 -13.45 -17.44 -14.24
CA ASP A 21 -11.99 -17.35 -14.21
C ASP A 21 -11.44 -16.47 -15.34
N GLU A 22 -12.13 -16.39 -16.49
CA GLU A 22 -11.83 -15.42 -17.56
C GLU A 22 -12.16 -13.98 -17.17
N GLU A 23 -13.17 -13.78 -16.32
CA GLU A 23 -13.53 -12.46 -15.78
C GLU A 23 -12.51 -11.91 -14.76
N ARG A 24 -11.60 -12.74 -14.27
CA ARG A 24 -10.59 -12.40 -13.26
C ARG A 24 -9.25 -12.11 -13.95
N ASN A 25 -8.81 -10.86 -13.85
CA ASN A 25 -7.52 -10.43 -14.38
C ASN A 25 -6.37 -10.91 -13.47
N TRP A 26 -6.04 -12.19 -13.56
CA TRP A 26 -4.98 -12.81 -12.77
C TRP A 26 -3.58 -12.42 -13.29
N ARG A 27 -2.67 -12.08 -12.38
CA ARG A 27 -1.25 -11.88 -12.67
C ARG A 27 -0.40 -12.85 -11.84
N SER A 28 0.33 -13.75 -12.51
CA SER A 28 1.34 -14.58 -11.84
C SER A 28 2.57 -13.74 -11.44
N VAL A 29 3.06 -13.98 -10.23
CA VAL A 29 4.22 -13.32 -9.64
C VAL A 29 5.04 -14.33 -8.83
N VAL A 30 6.35 -14.12 -8.75
CA VAL A 30 7.22 -14.93 -7.89
C VAL A 30 7.61 -14.08 -6.69
N ILE A 31 7.23 -14.51 -5.48
CA ILE A 31 7.57 -13.82 -4.23
C ILE A 31 8.27 -14.83 -3.33
N MET A 32 9.50 -14.49 -2.90
CA MET A 32 10.35 -15.40 -2.11
C MET A 32 10.58 -16.77 -2.79
N GLY A 33 10.63 -16.80 -4.13
CA GLY A 33 10.81 -18.04 -4.91
C GLY A 33 9.56 -18.90 -5.04
N LEU A 34 8.42 -18.48 -4.47
CA LEU A 34 7.14 -19.16 -4.60
C LEU A 34 6.26 -18.46 -5.65
N GLU A 35 5.66 -19.24 -6.54
CA GLU A 35 4.67 -18.71 -7.48
C GLU A 35 3.37 -18.38 -6.74
N ARG A 36 2.87 -17.17 -6.97
CA ARG A 36 1.60 -16.64 -6.43
C ARG A 36 0.83 -15.98 -7.56
N LYS A 37 -0.50 -15.93 -7.42
CA LYS A 37 -1.38 -15.22 -8.35
C LYS A 37 -2.03 -14.03 -7.67
N ILE A 38 -2.06 -12.89 -8.35
CA ILE A 38 -2.71 -11.67 -7.90
C ILE A 38 -3.99 -11.48 -8.72
N ASP A 39 -5.15 -11.40 -8.06
CA ASP A 39 -6.37 -10.92 -8.71
C ASP A 39 -6.28 -9.40 -8.86
N LEU A 40 -6.03 -8.90 -10.07
CA LEU A 40 -5.91 -7.47 -10.32
C LEU A 40 -7.26 -6.74 -10.32
N LYS A 41 -8.37 -7.46 -10.51
CA LYS A 41 -9.73 -6.90 -10.56
C LYS A 41 -10.17 -6.52 -9.15
N VAL A 42 -9.97 -7.40 -8.18
CA VAL A 42 -10.39 -7.14 -6.79
C VAL A 42 -9.64 -5.96 -6.15
N ILE A 43 -8.38 -5.76 -6.53
CA ILE A 43 -7.53 -4.70 -5.97
C ILE A 43 -7.60 -3.38 -6.75
N GLU A 44 -8.23 -3.35 -7.93
CA GLU A 44 -8.26 -2.19 -8.82
C GLU A 44 -8.65 -0.88 -8.10
N PRO A 45 -9.69 -0.86 -7.24
CA PRO A 45 -10.09 0.37 -6.52
C PRO A 45 -9.01 0.88 -5.55
N TYR A 46 -8.09 0.02 -5.14
CA TYR A 46 -7.12 0.26 -4.09
C TYR A 46 -5.69 0.46 -4.62
N LYS A 47 -5.46 0.38 -5.94
CA LYS A 47 -4.12 0.56 -6.53
C LYS A 47 -3.48 1.92 -6.20
N LYS A 48 -4.30 2.94 -5.94
CA LYS A 48 -3.88 4.28 -5.46
C LYS A 48 -3.19 4.27 -4.09
N VAL A 49 -3.21 3.14 -3.37
CA VAL A 49 -2.44 2.97 -2.12
C VAL A 49 -0.96 3.17 -2.34
N LEU A 50 -0.44 2.91 -3.55
CA LEU A 50 0.97 3.05 -3.88
C LEU A 50 1.14 4.06 -5.02
N SER A 51 2.11 4.97 -4.88
CA SER A 51 2.49 5.90 -5.95
C SER A 51 3.99 6.18 -5.95
N HIS A 52 4.54 6.54 -7.11
CA HIS A 52 5.93 6.95 -7.26
C HIS A 52 6.06 8.47 -7.11
N GLY A 53 6.92 8.92 -6.21
CA GLY A 53 7.14 10.32 -5.85
C GLY A 53 8.37 10.95 -6.51
N GLY A 54 8.89 10.35 -7.59
CA GLY A 54 10.10 10.79 -8.26
C GLY A 54 11.37 10.15 -7.70
N TYR A 55 12.52 10.73 -8.03
CA TYR A 55 13.83 10.25 -7.61
C TYR A 55 14.55 11.33 -6.79
N GLN A 56 15.36 10.89 -5.82
CA GLN A 56 16.14 11.73 -4.91
C GLN A 56 17.65 11.53 -5.14
N GLY A 57 18.41 12.62 -4.99
CA GLY A 57 19.87 12.65 -5.03
C GLY A 57 20.43 13.24 -6.33
N ASN A 58 21.69 13.69 -6.30
CA ASN A 58 22.36 14.33 -7.44
C ASN A 58 22.38 13.44 -8.71
N ASP A 59 22.38 12.11 -8.54
CA ASP A 59 22.38 11.14 -9.64
C ASP A 59 21.01 10.47 -9.87
N CYS A 60 19.92 10.95 -9.24
CA CYS A 60 18.56 10.41 -9.37
C CYS A 60 18.41 8.89 -9.09
N GLN A 61 19.31 8.29 -8.30
CA GLN A 61 19.32 6.84 -8.07
C GLN A 61 18.31 6.35 -7.01
N THR A 62 17.86 7.22 -6.09
CA THR A 62 17.00 6.77 -4.99
C THR A 62 15.53 7.03 -5.30
N ALA A 63 14.75 5.99 -5.55
CA ALA A 63 13.32 6.13 -5.81
C ALA A 63 12.56 6.58 -4.55
N VAL A 64 11.61 7.49 -4.70
CA VAL A 64 10.67 7.88 -3.63
C VAL A 64 9.37 7.14 -3.86
N ILE A 65 8.97 6.31 -2.91
CA ILE A 65 7.74 5.52 -2.98
C ILE A 65 6.80 5.99 -1.88
N VAL A 66 5.54 6.17 -2.22
CA VAL A 66 4.51 6.67 -1.31
C VAL A 66 3.48 5.57 -1.10
N PHE A 67 3.26 5.21 0.16
CA PHE A 67 2.18 4.34 0.61
C PHE A 67 1.13 5.18 1.35
N SER A 68 -0.07 5.25 0.80
CA SER A 68 -1.19 6.06 1.27
C SER A 68 -2.24 5.19 1.94
N ALA A 69 -2.12 4.98 3.26
CA ALA A 69 -2.97 4.05 3.99
C ALA A 69 -4.46 4.45 4.03
N CYS A 70 -4.78 5.71 3.74
CA CYS A 70 -6.18 6.17 3.61
C CYS A 70 -6.94 5.55 2.43
N PHE A 71 -6.24 4.87 1.51
CA PHE A 71 -6.84 4.12 0.41
C PHE A 71 -6.91 2.61 0.68
N LEU A 72 -6.65 2.15 1.91
CA LEU A 72 -6.83 0.75 2.29
C LEU A 72 -8.32 0.37 2.35
N PRO A 73 -8.66 -0.90 2.03
CA PRO A 73 -10.02 -1.39 2.14
C PRO A 73 -10.55 -1.30 3.58
N ASP A 74 -11.85 -1.09 3.71
CA ASP A 74 -12.53 -1.10 5.00
C ASP A 74 -12.72 -2.54 5.51
N ARG A 75 -12.44 -2.80 6.79
CA ARG A 75 -12.58 -4.12 7.44
C ARG A 75 -14.03 -4.65 7.51
N SER A 76 -15.03 -3.82 7.24
CA SER A 76 -16.43 -4.26 7.17
C SER A 76 -16.73 -5.13 5.94
N ARG A 77 -15.84 -5.19 4.95
CA ARG A 77 -15.99 -6.07 3.79
C ARG A 77 -15.92 -7.54 4.18
N VAL A 78 -16.79 -8.34 3.57
CA VAL A 78 -16.84 -9.80 3.75
C VAL A 78 -15.59 -10.51 3.25
N ASP A 79 -14.97 -9.98 2.19
CA ASP A 79 -13.79 -10.50 1.51
C ASP A 79 -12.51 -9.74 1.90
N TYR A 80 -12.52 -9.00 3.02
CA TYR A 80 -11.42 -8.12 3.42
C TYR A 80 -10.05 -8.81 3.41
N ASP A 81 -9.94 -9.99 4.03
CA ASP A 81 -8.65 -10.70 4.14
C ASP A 81 -8.13 -11.12 2.75
N TYR A 82 -9.04 -11.50 1.83
CA TYR A 82 -8.72 -11.83 0.43
C TYR A 82 -8.23 -10.60 -0.35
N VAL A 83 -8.95 -9.47 -0.27
CA VAL A 83 -8.53 -8.22 -0.91
C VAL A 83 -7.16 -7.76 -0.38
N MET A 84 -6.97 -7.84 0.93
CA MET A 84 -5.72 -7.42 1.58
C MET A 84 -4.54 -8.31 1.23
N GLU A 85 -4.74 -9.62 1.08
CA GLU A 85 -3.69 -10.53 0.59
C GLU A 85 -3.27 -10.13 -0.83
N HIS A 86 -4.21 -10.00 -1.77
CA HIS A 86 -3.90 -9.62 -3.15
C HIS A 86 -3.30 -8.21 -3.24
N LEU A 87 -3.78 -7.26 -2.43
CA LEU A 87 -3.24 -5.90 -2.39
C LEU A 87 -1.80 -5.91 -1.86
N PHE A 88 -1.51 -6.73 -0.86
CA PHE A 88 -0.17 -6.87 -0.34
C PHE A 88 0.79 -7.48 -1.35
N LEU A 89 0.37 -8.54 -2.05
CA LEU A 89 1.16 -9.14 -3.14
C LEU A 89 1.43 -8.09 -4.23
N TYR A 90 0.43 -7.31 -4.62
CA TYR A 90 0.59 -6.22 -5.59
C TYR A 90 1.61 -5.16 -5.12
N VAL A 91 1.53 -4.73 -3.86
CA VAL A 91 2.48 -3.77 -3.30
C VAL A 91 3.90 -4.35 -3.28
N LEU A 92 4.07 -5.60 -2.83
CA LEU A 92 5.37 -6.26 -2.83
C LEU A 92 5.96 -6.37 -4.23
N THR A 93 5.19 -6.86 -5.21
CA THR A 93 5.64 -6.99 -6.59
C THR A 93 5.98 -5.65 -7.21
N THR A 94 5.20 -4.60 -6.90
CA THR A 94 5.47 -3.26 -7.42
C THR A 94 6.74 -2.67 -6.79
N LEU A 95 6.93 -2.84 -5.47
CA LEU A 95 8.19 -2.48 -4.81
C LEU A 95 9.38 -3.24 -5.42
N ASP A 96 9.23 -4.54 -5.69
CA ASP A 96 10.30 -5.35 -6.27
C ASP A 96 10.72 -4.89 -7.68
N GLN A 97 9.77 -4.35 -8.44
CA GLN A 97 10.02 -3.78 -9.77
C GLN A 97 10.63 -2.37 -9.70
N LEU A 98 10.21 -1.56 -8.72
CA LEU A 98 10.70 -0.19 -8.55
C LEU A 98 12.07 -0.12 -7.87
N VAL A 99 12.41 -1.12 -7.04
CA VAL A 99 13.61 -1.15 -6.20
C VAL A 99 14.69 -2.01 -6.85
N ALA A 100 15.16 -1.56 -8.01
CA ALA A 100 16.38 -2.10 -8.61
C ALA A 100 17.62 -1.76 -7.74
N GLU A 101 17.62 -0.55 -7.16
CA GLU A 101 18.68 -0.02 -6.29
C GLU A 101 18.08 0.43 -4.94
N ASP A 102 18.35 1.65 -4.49
CA ASP A 102 17.89 2.17 -3.21
C ASP A 102 16.56 2.93 -3.32
N TYR A 103 15.78 2.95 -2.24
CA TYR A 103 14.54 3.71 -2.19
C TYR A 103 14.21 4.25 -0.80
N VAL A 104 13.35 5.27 -0.79
CA VAL A 104 12.71 5.81 0.41
C VAL A 104 11.23 5.46 0.35
N LEU A 105 10.65 5.07 1.48
CA LEU A 105 9.21 4.81 1.60
C LEU A 105 8.58 5.84 2.52
N ILE A 106 7.61 6.59 2.01
CA ILE A 106 6.75 7.49 2.77
C ILE A 106 5.45 6.75 3.06
N TYR A 107 5.11 6.58 4.34
CA TYR A 107 3.89 5.95 4.78
C TYR A 107 2.97 6.99 5.43
N PHE A 108 1.94 7.43 4.70
CA PHE A 108 0.93 8.34 5.22
C PHE A 108 -0.10 7.56 6.02
N HIS A 109 -0.02 7.66 7.36
CA HIS A 109 -0.91 6.92 8.24
C HIS A 109 -2.10 7.73 8.76
N GLY A 110 -1.87 8.97 9.20
CA GLY A 110 -2.79 9.69 10.10
C GLY A 110 -4.21 9.88 9.58
N ALA A 111 -4.42 9.89 8.26
CA ALA A 111 -5.73 10.06 7.64
C ALA A 111 -6.47 8.74 7.38
N THR A 112 -5.98 7.63 7.93
CA THR A 112 -6.56 6.30 7.77
C THR A 112 -7.69 6.10 8.76
N PRO A 113 -8.93 5.82 8.31
CA PRO A 113 -10.01 5.43 9.20
C PRO A 113 -9.61 4.22 10.05
N LYS A 114 -10.02 4.18 11.32
CA LYS A 114 -9.71 3.04 12.22
C LYS A 114 -10.20 1.70 11.65
N THR A 115 -11.26 1.71 10.85
CA THR A 115 -11.81 0.54 10.18
C THR A 115 -10.90 0.03 9.05
N CYS A 116 -10.07 0.87 8.43
CA CYS A 116 -9.14 0.49 7.36
C CYS A 116 -7.76 0.02 7.88
N ILE A 117 -7.47 0.20 9.17
CA ILE A 117 -6.19 -0.21 9.75
C ILE A 117 -6.12 -1.73 9.84
N PRO A 118 -5.10 -2.39 9.25
CA PRO A 118 -4.96 -3.84 9.30
C PRO A 118 -4.73 -4.36 10.72
N ARG A 119 -5.13 -5.62 10.94
CA ARG A 119 -4.88 -6.33 12.20
C ARG A 119 -3.36 -6.50 12.42
N PHE A 120 -2.95 -6.59 13.67
CA PHE A 120 -1.54 -6.78 14.03
C PHE A 120 -0.94 -8.05 13.40
N SER A 121 -1.69 -9.16 13.35
CA SER A 121 -1.26 -10.40 12.69
C SER A 121 -0.90 -10.19 11.22
N TRP A 122 -1.69 -9.38 10.51
CA TRP A 122 -1.41 -9.01 9.12
C TRP A 122 -0.12 -8.20 9.01
N VAL A 123 0.07 -7.17 9.85
CA VAL A 123 1.30 -6.35 9.86
C VAL A 123 2.55 -7.21 10.11
N LYS A 124 2.47 -8.14 11.06
CA LYS A 124 3.55 -9.09 11.34
C LYS A 124 3.85 -9.98 10.13
N ASN A 125 2.81 -10.59 9.55
CA ASN A 125 2.96 -11.48 8.39
C ASN A 125 3.52 -10.73 7.18
N CYS A 126 3.08 -9.49 6.96
CA CYS A 126 3.61 -8.63 5.91
C CYS A 126 5.11 -8.45 6.05
N TYR A 127 5.61 -8.09 7.25
CA TYR A 127 7.05 -7.92 7.44
C TYR A 127 7.85 -9.21 7.16
N GLN A 128 7.29 -10.39 7.49
CA GLN A 128 7.92 -11.68 7.22
C GLN A 128 7.99 -12.02 5.72
N MET A 129 6.99 -11.58 4.96
CA MET A 129 6.93 -11.78 3.51
C MET A 129 7.76 -10.76 2.71
N ILE A 130 8.18 -9.64 3.31
CA ILE A 130 9.08 -8.69 2.64
C ILE A 130 10.46 -9.34 2.50
N ASP A 131 10.89 -9.50 1.25
CA ASP A 131 12.19 -10.05 0.91
C ASP A 131 13.33 -9.28 1.64
N ARG A 132 14.39 -10.01 1.99
CA ARG A 132 15.62 -9.44 2.52
C ARG A 132 16.18 -8.33 1.61
N ARG A 133 16.06 -8.46 0.29
CA ARG A 133 16.50 -7.43 -0.68
C ARG A 133 15.75 -6.11 -0.46
N LEU A 134 14.42 -6.13 -0.49
CA LEU A 134 13.58 -4.94 -0.27
C LEU A 134 13.86 -4.26 1.09
N ARG A 135 14.14 -5.05 2.13
CA ARG A 135 14.53 -4.51 3.45
C ARG A 135 15.92 -3.88 3.46
N LYS A 136 16.86 -4.38 2.66
CA LYS A 136 18.23 -3.85 2.57
C LYS A 136 18.27 -2.52 1.82
N ASN A 137 17.61 -2.48 0.67
CA ASN A 137 17.58 -1.36 -0.28
C ASN A 137 16.77 -0.15 0.22
N LEU A 138 15.91 -0.35 1.22
CA LEU A 138 15.21 0.76 1.87
C LEU A 138 16.21 1.66 2.61
N LYS A 139 16.31 2.95 2.28
CA LYS A 139 17.15 3.93 3.00
C LYS A 139 16.44 4.47 4.24
N ARG A 140 15.20 4.94 4.06
CA ARG A 140 14.36 5.53 5.11
C ARG A 140 12.92 5.09 4.94
N LEU A 141 12.24 4.87 6.06
CA LEU A 141 10.80 4.69 6.17
C LEU A 141 10.22 5.84 6.98
N TYR A 142 9.64 6.82 6.31
CA TYR A 142 8.99 7.97 6.93
C TYR A 142 7.56 7.62 7.30
N LEU A 143 7.28 7.47 8.59
CA LEU A 143 5.93 7.25 9.12
C LEU A 143 5.29 8.61 9.43
N VAL A 144 4.47 9.09 8.50
CA VAL A 144 3.89 10.44 8.54
C VAL A 144 2.55 10.43 9.28
N HIS A 145 2.39 11.41 10.18
CA HIS A 145 1.27 11.49 11.13
C HIS A 145 1.08 10.19 11.93
N PRO A 146 2.10 9.73 12.66
CA PRO A 146 2.04 8.46 13.35
C PRO A 146 1.02 8.51 14.50
N THR A 147 0.06 7.58 14.48
CA THR A 147 -0.90 7.40 15.59
C THR A 147 -0.25 6.63 16.74
N LEU A 148 -0.88 6.67 17.93
CA LEU A 148 -0.47 5.83 19.06
C LEU A 148 -0.50 4.34 18.71
N TRP A 149 -1.51 3.91 17.95
CA TRP A 149 -1.61 2.53 17.47
C TRP A 149 -0.42 2.15 16.59
N LEU A 150 -0.03 2.99 15.62
CA LEU A 150 1.11 2.71 14.75
C LEU A 150 2.42 2.61 15.55
N LYS A 151 2.64 3.53 16.48
CA LYS A 151 3.83 3.51 17.36
C LYS A 151 3.86 2.23 18.21
N ALA A 152 2.72 1.83 18.77
CA ALA A 152 2.59 0.59 19.52
C ALA A 152 2.83 -0.65 18.65
N ALA A 153 2.31 -0.68 17.42
CA ALA A 153 2.53 -1.76 16.47
C ALA A 153 4.02 -1.90 16.10
N VAL A 154 4.70 -0.79 15.81
CA VAL A 154 6.15 -0.80 15.53
C VAL A 154 6.93 -1.29 16.75
N LEU A 155 6.57 -0.85 17.96
CA LEU A 155 7.20 -1.30 19.20
C LEU A 155 7.01 -2.80 19.43
N MET A 156 5.81 -3.31 19.21
CA MET A 156 5.48 -4.73 19.37
C MET A 156 6.15 -5.60 18.30
N CYS A 157 6.37 -5.09 17.10
CA CYS A 157 7.11 -5.76 16.04
C CYS A 157 8.64 -5.72 16.25
N ARG A 158 9.15 -4.89 17.17
CA ARG A 158 10.59 -4.69 17.40
C ARG A 158 11.41 -5.98 17.61
N PRO A 159 10.93 -7.03 18.32
CA PRO A 159 11.67 -8.28 18.47
C PRO A 159 11.94 -9.02 17.14
N PHE A 160 11.12 -8.76 16.12
CA PHE A 160 11.20 -9.41 14.81
C PHE A 160 11.94 -8.53 13.78
N ILE A 161 12.14 -7.25 14.10
CA ILE A 161 12.78 -6.27 13.23
C ILE A 161 14.25 -6.11 13.60
N SER A 162 15.14 -6.24 12.62
CA SER A 162 16.58 -6.05 12.87
C SER A 162 16.90 -4.63 13.35
N THR A 163 17.88 -4.47 14.23
CA THR A 163 18.35 -3.15 14.70
C THR A 163 18.76 -2.21 13.55
N LYS A 164 19.27 -2.78 12.44
CA LYS A 164 19.57 -2.02 11.22
C LYS A 164 18.31 -1.45 10.57
N PHE A 165 17.24 -2.24 10.48
CA PHE A 165 15.98 -1.78 9.91
C PHE A 165 15.27 -0.78 10.82
N SER A 166 15.26 -1.00 12.13
CA SER A 166 14.65 -0.05 13.08
C SER A 166 15.26 1.36 12.99
N ARG A 167 16.55 1.48 12.64
CA ARG A 167 17.22 2.77 12.40
C ARG A 167 16.78 3.49 11.11
N LYS A 168 16.07 2.80 10.21
CA LYS A 168 15.51 3.38 8.99
C LYS A 168 14.15 4.03 9.25
N ILE A 169 13.47 3.67 10.35
CA ILE A 169 12.14 4.17 10.69
C ILE A 169 12.28 5.58 11.27
N VAL A 170 11.64 6.55 10.64
CA VAL A 170 11.61 7.95 11.05
C VAL A 170 10.16 8.38 11.23
N TYR A 171 9.83 8.90 12.42
CA TYR A 171 8.48 9.41 12.70
C TYR A 171 8.39 10.88 12.33
N ILE A 172 7.46 11.22 11.43
CA ILE A 172 7.29 12.58 10.94
C ILE A 172 5.93 13.11 11.42
N PRO A 173 5.89 14.16 12.27
CA PRO A 173 4.64 14.62 12.88
C PRO A 173 3.71 15.34 11.90
N ASN A 174 4.26 16.01 10.88
CA ASN A 174 3.55 16.87 9.94
C ASN A 174 4.26 16.98 8.57
N LEU A 175 3.55 17.48 7.57
CA LEU A 175 4.06 17.64 6.20
C LEU A 175 5.25 18.60 6.09
N PRO A 176 5.34 19.73 6.83
CA PRO A 176 6.54 20.57 6.81
C PRO A 176 7.82 19.83 7.25
N SER A 177 7.74 19.01 8.30
CA SER A 177 8.87 18.16 8.71
C SER A 177 9.24 17.13 7.64
N LEU A 178 8.27 16.66 6.84
CA LEU A 178 8.56 15.78 5.70
C LEU A 178 9.31 16.52 4.59
N SER A 179 8.86 17.74 4.26
CA SER A 179 9.51 18.56 3.21
C SER A 179 10.94 18.99 3.55
N ALA A 180 11.30 19.02 4.84
CA ALA A 180 12.68 19.26 5.26
C ALA A 180 13.61 18.06 5.02
N GLU A 181 13.05 16.85 4.87
CA GLU A 181 13.79 15.60 4.74
C GLU A 181 13.96 15.16 3.27
N LEU A 182 13.01 15.52 2.39
CA LEU A 182 13.02 15.10 0.99
C LEU A 182 12.30 16.10 0.06
N PRO A 183 12.67 16.15 -1.24
CA PRO A 183 11.99 16.97 -2.23
C PRO A 183 10.56 16.48 -2.44
N MET A 184 9.61 17.41 -2.41
CA MET A 184 8.17 17.09 -2.43
C MET A 184 7.51 17.31 -3.80
N ASP A 185 8.26 17.76 -4.81
CA ASP A 185 7.73 18.25 -6.10
C ASP A 185 6.87 17.23 -6.85
N HIS A 186 7.20 15.95 -6.72
CA HIS A 186 6.49 14.85 -7.39
C HIS A 186 5.75 13.93 -6.40
N VAL A 187 5.75 14.26 -5.11
CA VAL A 187 5.11 13.45 -4.07
C VAL A 187 3.60 13.72 -4.09
N CYS A 188 2.82 12.74 -4.53
CA CYS A 188 1.36 12.82 -4.48
C CYS A 188 0.86 12.64 -3.04
N ILE A 189 0.44 13.75 -2.41
CA ILE A 189 -0.17 13.74 -1.08
C ILE A 189 -1.69 13.59 -1.22
N PRO A 190 -2.31 12.55 -0.64
CA PRO A 190 -3.76 12.40 -0.66
C PRO A 190 -4.49 13.57 0.01
N ASP A 191 -5.65 13.96 -0.53
CA ASP A 191 -6.41 15.09 0.03
C ASP A 191 -6.86 14.87 1.47
N ARG A 192 -7.15 13.63 1.86
CA ARG A 192 -7.45 13.28 3.26
C ARG A 192 -6.29 13.60 4.20
N VAL A 193 -5.05 13.45 3.74
CA VAL A 193 -3.85 13.79 4.52
C VAL A 193 -3.72 15.30 4.64
N LYS A 194 -3.94 16.05 3.56
CA LYS A 194 -3.94 17.53 3.58
C LYS A 194 -5.02 18.08 4.52
N GLN A 195 -6.22 17.50 4.50
CA GLN A 195 -7.33 17.88 5.38
C GLN A 195 -6.99 17.61 6.86
N LEU A 196 -6.34 16.48 7.15
CA LEU A 196 -5.87 16.18 8.50
C LEU A 196 -4.83 17.20 8.96
N GLU A 197 -3.83 17.51 8.13
CA GLU A 197 -2.82 18.52 8.43
C GLU A 197 -3.48 19.87 8.78
N PHE A 198 -4.40 20.32 7.94
CA PHE A 198 -5.16 21.55 8.19
C PHE A 198 -5.91 21.51 9.52
N SER A 199 -6.58 20.39 9.82
CA SER A 199 -7.32 20.21 11.07
C SER A 199 -6.41 20.25 12.30
N LEU A 200 -5.24 19.61 12.23
CA LEU A 200 -4.23 19.63 13.31
C LEU A 200 -3.66 21.03 13.51
N MET A 201 -3.40 21.77 12.43
CA MET A 201 -2.92 23.15 12.48
C MET A 201 -3.93 24.07 13.18
N ILE A 202 -5.22 23.97 12.83
CA ILE A 202 -6.28 24.76 13.48
C ILE A 202 -6.37 24.43 14.98
N GLN A 203 -6.31 23.15 15.35
CA GLN A 203 -6.31 22.73 16.75
C GLN A 203 -5.12 23.28 17.53
N ASP A 204 -3.93 23.31 16.92
CA ASP A 204 -2.73 23.86 17.55
C ASP A 204 -2.86 25.38 17.76
N ILE A 205 -3.38 26.12 16.77
CA ILE A 205 -3.67 27.55 16.89
C ILE A 205 -4.67 27.83 18.02
N LYS A 206 -5.77 27.07 18.08
CA LYS A 206 -6.77 27.18 19.14
C LYS A 206 -6.14 26.94 20.52
N ARG A 207 -5.33 25.88 20.64
CA ARG A 207 -4.61 25.55 21.88
C ARG A 207 -3.66 26.66 22.32
N ARG A 208 -2.85 27.21 21.40
CA ARG A 208 -1.92 28.32 21.70
C ARG A 208 -2.64 29.60 22.11
N LYS A 209 -3.81 29.87 21.52
CA LYS A 209 -4.63 31.04 21.84
C LYS A 209 -5.60 30.83 23.01
N GLY A 210 -5.64 29.64 23.61
CA GLY A 210 -6.56 29.30 24.71
C GLY A 210 -8.04 29.27 24.32
N LEU A 211 -8.38 29.31 23.03
CA LEU A 211 -9.77 29.18 22.57
C LEU A 211 -10.17 27.70 22.58
N ARG A 212 -11.20 27.36 23.35
CA ARG A 212 -11.82 26.03 23.34
C ARG A 212 -12.68 25.84 22.10
#